data_AF-A0A210PNR8-F1
#
_entry.id   AF-A0A210PNR8-F1
#
_cell.length_a   1.000
_cell.length_b   1.000
_cell.length_c   1.000
_cell.angle_alpha   90.00
_cell.angle_beta   90.00
_cell.angle_gamma   90.00
#
_symmetry.space_group_name_H-M   'P 1'
#
loop_
_entity.id
_entity.type
_entity.pdbx_description
1 polymer ?
#
loop_
_entity_poly.entity_id
_entity_poly.type
_entity_poly.pdbx_seq_one_letter_code
_entity_poly.pdbx_strand_id
1 'polypeptide(L)'
;MCVCKPMADGGAIEDGDPPLAAPTICIDCLLQRTQTRYWRRGLFGMLKPHHDQNSLNMDISFLISNIQNAIEAKVRGPYSLVTINYDIKPPNLDLVSWRRVLVGMELVLEEPDTNFEIRSIAVSIGQSTNSRCLHGLLILLKSLQELHWDLMQMVLHVDKTHGSILFETLTDISMGFSIQPMYIGHIRALYQDNTVAMRVLGFYRRSPEEEITWTQPERRDYTRSILCVLRGLLRAPAGVQASS
;
A
#
# COMPACT_ATOMS: atom_id res chain seq x y z
N MET A 1 -11.52 -62.56 27.11
CA MET A 1 -11.36 -61.20 27.66
C MET A 1 -12.10 -60.24 26.74
N CYS A 2 -13.00 -59.41 27.30
CA CYS A 2 -13.50 -58.15 26.74
C CYS A 2 -12.30 -57.21 26.41
N VAL A 3 -12.36 -56.20 25.53
CA VAL A 3 -13.22 -54.99 25.54
C VAL A 3 -13.30 -54.37 24.13
N CYS A 4 -14.36 -53.59 23.91
CA CYS A 4 -14.92 -52.92 22.73
C CYS A 4 -14.08 -51.83 22.00
N LYS A 5 -14.55 -51.55 20.75
CA LYS A 5 -14.47 -50.38 19.80
C LYS A 5 -14.24 -48.97 20.39
N PRO A 6 -13.89 -47.89 19.61
CA PRO A 6 -14.51 -47.44 18.32
C PRO A 6 -13.50 -47.02 17.21
N MET A 7 -13.84 -47.03 15.91
CA MET A 7 -14.56 -46.02 15.11
C MET A 7 -13.98 -44.59 15.16
N ALA A 8 -13.35 -44.18 14.07
CA ALA A 8 -13.26 -42.81 13.53
C ALA A 8 -13.03 -43.00 12.02
N ASP A 9 -14.05 -43.02 11.17
CA ASP A 9 -14.82 -41.87 10.66
C ASP A 9 -13.96 -40.71 10.21
N GLY A 10 -14.19 -40.32 8.95
CA GLY A 10 -13.48 -39.30 8.23
C GLY A 10 -13.41 -37.98 8.98
N GLY A 11 -12.22 -37.39 8.98
CA GLY A 11 -12.03 -35.96 9.10
C GLY A 11 -11.36 -35.52 7.81
N ALA A 12 -12.02 -34.61 7.11
CA ALA A 12 -11.45 -33.91 5.97
C ALA A 12 -10.01 -33.47 6.29
N ILE A 13 -9.11 -33.60 5.31
CA ILE A 13 -8.03 -32.63 5.21
C ILE A 13 -8.79 -31.33 4.97
N GLU A 14 -8.99 -30.56 6.04
CA GLU A 14 -9.31 -29.15 5.89
C GLU A 14 -8.12 -28.57 5.13
N ASP A 15 -8.27 -28.50 3.80
CA ASP A 15 -7.69 -27.46 2.95
C ASP A 15 -8.25 -26.12 3.45
N GLY A 16 -7.91 -25.79 4.69
CA GLY A 16 -8.00 -24.44 5.21
C GLY A 16 -6.84 -23.73 4.59
N ASP A 17 -7.12 -22.86 3.62
CA ASP A 17 -6.19 -21.81 3.22
C ASP A 17 -5.50 -21.28 4.49
N PRO A 18 -4.16 -21.28 4.56
CA PRO A 18 -3.47 -20.82 5.75
C PRO A 18 -4.02 -19.45 6.11
N PRO A 19 -4.37 -19.19 7.39
CA PRO A 19 -5.07 -17.99 7.78
C PRO A 19 -4.33 -16.78 7.21
N LEU A 20 -5.05 -15.97 6.43
CA LEU A 20 -4.54 -14.73 5.83
C LEU A 20 -3.76 -13.99 6.91
N ALA A 21 -2.45 -13.85 6.69
CA ALA A 21 -1.58 -13.22 7.67
C ALA A 21 -2.11 -11.81 8.01
N ALA A 22 -1.98 -11.41 9.28
CA ALA A 22 -2.45 -10.11 9.72
C ALA A 22 -1.90 -8.99 8.81
N PRO A 23 -2.68 -7.93 8.52
CA PRO A 23 -2.26 -6.88 7.59
C PRO A 23 -0.88 -6.28 7.89
N THR A 24 -0.54 -6.15 9.18
CA THR A 24 0.76 -5.68 9.65
C THR A 24 1.91 -6.58 9.21
N ILE A 25 1.75 -7.91 9.29
CA ILE A 25 2.74 -8.90 8.86
C ILE A 25 2.97 -8.82 7.34
N CYS A 26 1.90 -8.65 6.58
CA CYS A 26 1.97 -8.52 5.12
C CYS A 26 2.68 -7.24 4.69
N ILE A 27 2.35 -6.09 5.32
CA ILE A 27 3.02 -4.81 5.06
C ILE A 27 4.50 -4.87 5.49
N ASP A 28 4.81 -5.52 6.61
CA ASP A 28 6.21 -5.69 7.04
C ASP A 28 6.99 -6.60 6.08
N CYS A 29 6.39 -7.68 5.58
CA CYS A 29 6.97 -8.48 4.49
C CYS A 29 7.32 -7.59 3.31
N LEU A 30 6.34 -6.83 2.81
CA LEU A 30 6.51 -5.94 1.67
C LEU A 30 7.70 -5.00 1.89
N LEU A 31 7.76 -4.32 3.04
CA LEU A 31 8.78 -3.31 3.32
C LEU A 31 10.19 -3.89 3.51
N GLN A 32 10.30 -5.12 4.02
CA GLN A 32 11.58 -5.74 4.37
C GLN A 32 12.14 -6.66 3.30
N ARG A 33 11.29 -7.32 2.50
CA ARG A 33 11.70 -8.40 1.60
C ARG A 33 11.61 -8.08 0.12
N THR A 34 11.11 -6.89 -0.25
CA THR A 34 11.01 -6.48 -1.66
C THR A 34 11.94 -5.32 -1.95
N GLN A 35 12.10 -4.97 -3.23
CA GLN A 35 12.84 -3.77 -3.63
C GLN A 35 11.98 -2.52 -3.38
N THR A 36 11.80 -2.15 -2.11
CA THR A 36 10.88 -1.09 -1.65
C THR A 36 11.05 0.23 -2.41
N ARG A 37 12.29 0.66 -2.66
CA ARG A 37 12.57 1.88 -3.42
C ARG A 37 12.04 1.80 -4.86
N TYR A 38 12.10 0.62 -5.47
CA TYR A 38 11.79 0.42 -6.88
C TYR A 38 10.29 0.43 -7.13
N TRP A 39 9.51 -0.41 -6.43
CA TRP A 39 8.06 -0.43 -6.60
C TRP A 39 7.40 0.86 -6.10
N ARG A 40 7.92 1.50 -5.03
CA ARG A 40 7.41 2.81 -4.60
C ARG A 40 7.60 3.84 -5.69
N ARG A 41 8.80 3.95 -6.27
CA ARG A 41 9.06 4.90 -7.36
C ARG A 41 8.14 4.64 -8.56
N GLY A 42 7.89 3.37 -8.90
CA GLY A 42 6.90 3.00 -9.91
C GLY A 42 5.50 3.48 -9.54
N LEU A 43 5.03 3.16 -8.33
CA LEU A 43 3.70 3.56 -7.87
C LEU A 43 3.52 5.09 -7.87
N PHE A 44 4.46 5.85 -7.31
CA PHE A 44 4.41 7.31 -7.38
C PHE A 44 4.46 7.83 -8.81
N GLY A 45 5.24 7.20 -9.70
CA GLY A 45 5.31 7.57 -11.12
C GLY A 45 3.98 7.40 -11.84
N MET A 46 3.25 6.31 -11.54
CA MET A 46 1.89 6.09 -12.06
C MET A 46 0.89 7.10 -11.49
N LEU A 47 0.88 7.28 -10.17
CA LEU A 47 -0.23 7.99 -9.52
C LEU A 47 -0.10 9.53 -9.53
N LYS A 48 1.12 10.07 -9.54
CA LYS A 48 1.38 11.51 -9.39
C LYS A 48 0.88 12.39 -10.55
N PRO A 49 0.90 11.97 -11.83
CA PRO A 49 0.42 12.79 -12.95
C PRO A 49 -1.10 13.06 -12.95
N HIS A 50 -1.89 12.36 -12.13
CA HIS A 50 -3.34 12.50 -12.16
C HIS A 50 -3.82 13.72 -11.38
N HIS A 51 -4.77 14.44 -11.99
CA HIS A 51 -5.41 15.62 -11.40
C HIS A 51 -6.86 15.35 -10.94
N ASP A 52 -7.38 14.14 -11.15
CA ASP A 52 -8.72 13.73 -10.74
C ASP A 52 -8.72 12.32 -10.09
N GLN A 53 -9.70 12.09 -9.21
CA GLN A 53 -9.85 10.84 -8.46
C GLN A 53 -10.12 9.63 -9.37
N ASN A 54 -10.85 9.81 -10.47
CA ASN A 54 -11.29 8.69 -11.31
C ASN A 54 -10.10 8.07 -12.04
N SER A 55 -9.26 8.91 -12.65
CA SER A 55 -8.04 8.46 -13.32
C SER A 55 -7.11 7.71 -12.37
N LEU A 56 -6.93 8.24 -11.17
CA LEU A 56 -6.08 7.62 -10.16
C LEU A 56 -6.68 6.28 -9.66
N ASN A 57 -7.98 6.24 -9.43
CA ASN A 57 -8.69 5.01 -9.05
C ASN A 57 -8.61 3.94 -10.14
N MET A 58 -8.59 4.31 -11.44
CA MET A 58 -8.39 3.36 -12.53
C MET A 58 -7.00 2.73 -12.46
N ASP A 59 -5.94 3.53 -12.29
CA ASP A 59 -4.57 3.04 -12.13
C ASP A 59 -4.41 2.12 -10.91
N ILE A 60 -4.99 2.50 -9.76
CA ILE A 60 -4.99 1.65 -8.56
C ILE A 60 -5.75 0.35 -8.81
N SER A 61 -6.96 0.41 -9.40
CA SER A 61 -7.78 -0.77 -9.68
C SER A 61 -7.10 -1.74 -10.62
N PHE A 62 -6.40 -1.20 -11.62
CA PHE A 62 -5.59 -1.99 -12.55
C PHE A 62 -4.46 -2.71 -11.82
N LEU A 63 -3.71 -2.02 -10.95
CA LEU A 63 -2.67 -2.64 -10.13
C LEU A 63 -3.25 -3.69 -9.16
N ILE A 64 -4.39 -3.40 -8.53
CA ILE A 64 -5.09 -4.35 -7.65
C ILE A 64 -5.37 -5.65 -8.40
N SER A 65 -5.96 -5.57 -9.60
CA SER A 65 -6.25 -6.75 -10.41
C SER A 65 -4.97 -7.53 -10.78
N ASN A 66 -3.91 -6.84 -11.21
CA ASN A 66 -2.64 -7.50 -11.54
C ASN A 66 -2.05 -8.26 -10.35
N ILE A 67 -2.06 -7.64 -9.16
CA ILE A 67 -1.53 -8.26 -7.94
C ILE A 67 -2.42 -9.41 -7.45
N GLN A 68 -3.74 -9.30 -7.56
CA GLN A 68 -4.66 -10.41 -7.27
C GLN A 68 -4.39 -11.60 -8.19
N ASN A 69 -4.29 -11.36 -9.50
CA ASN A 69 -3.99 -12.41 -10.46
C ASN A 69 -2.60 -13.02 -10.24
N ALA A 70 -1.62 -12.24 -9.75
CA ALA A 70 -0.32 -12.75 -9.36
C ALA A 70 -0.39 -13.63 -8.10
N ILE A 71 -1.23 -13.28 -7.12
CA ILE A 71 -1.47 -14.13 -5.95
C ILE A 71 -2.09 -15.47 -6.38
N GLU A 72 -3.10 -15.43 -7.26
CA GLU A 72 -3.74 -16.64 -7.80
C GLU A 72 -2.75 -17.50 -8.60
N ALA A 73 -1.93 -16.88 -9.45
CA ALA A 73 -0.88 -17.59 -10.20
C ALA A 73 0.18 -18.20 -9.25
N LYS A 74 0.51 -17.53 -8.14
CA LYS A 74 1.48 -18.06 -7.16
C LYS A 74 1.00 -19.36 -6.51
N VAL A 75 -0.30 -19.53 -6.31
CA VAL A 75 -0.89 -20.78 -5.79
C VAL A 75 -0.63 -21.95 -6.73
N ARG A 76 -0.58 -21.70 -8.05
CA ARG A 76 -0.33 -22.73 -9.07
C ARG A 76 1.13 -23.15 -9.14
N GLY A 77 2.07 -22.27 -8.78
CA GLY A 77 3.49 -22.57 -8.71
C GLY A 77 4.40 -21.52 -9.34
N PRO A 78 5.74 -21.69 -9.25
CA PRO A 78 6.70 -20.80 -9.87
C PRO A 78 6.56 -20.80 -11.41
N TYR A 79 6.90 -19.68 -12.04
CA TYR A 79 6.82 -19.45 -13.49
C TYR A 79 5.41 -19.47 -14.08
N SER A 80 4.38 -19.58 -13.24
CA SER A 80 2.99 -19.43 -13.68
C SER A 80 2.77 -18.05 -14.28
N LEU A 81 2.09 -18.00 -15.43
CA LEU A 81 1.71 -16.74 -16.08
C LEU A 81 0.63 -16.02 -15.26
N VAL A 82 0.82 -14.72 -15.09
CA VAL A 82 -0.13 -13.80 -14.47
C VAL A 82 -1.07 -13.29 -15.54
N THR A 83 -2.37 -13.54 -15.38
CA THR A 83 -3.39 -12.98 -16.26
C THR A 83 -3.46 -11.47 -16.06
N ILE A 84 -3.39 -10.68 -17.13
CA ILE A 84 -3.57 -9.22 -17.09
C ILE A 84 -5.00 -8.90 -17.55
N ASN A 85 -5.76 -8.18 -16.74
CA ASN A 85 -7.11 -7.77 -17.09
C ASN A 85 -7.07 -6.50 -17.96
N TYR A 86 -7.12 -6.68 -19.28
CA TYR A 86 -7.04 -5.56 -20.23
C TYR A 86 -8.31 -4.70 -20.30
N ASP A 87 -9.45 -5.17 -19.79
CA ASP A 87 -10.72 -4.45 -19.85
C ASP A 87 -10.73 -3.22 -18.93
N ILE A 88 -9.91 -3.27 -17.88
CA ILE A 88 -9.73 -2.17 -16.91
C ILE A 88 -8.39 -1.45 -17.10
N LYS A 89 -7.72 -1.64 -18.24
CA LYS A 89 -6.44 -0.98 -18.53
C LYS A 89 -6.65 0.54 -18.62
N PRO A 90 -5.90 1.36 -17.87
CA PRO A 90 -5.95 2.81 -18.01
C PRO A 90 -5.55 3.26 -19.42
N PRO A 91 -6.21 4.29 -19.98
CA PRO A 91 -5.92 4.75 -21.34
C PRO A 91 -4.50 5.32 -21.49
N ASN A 92 -3.99 5.99 -20.46
CA ASN A 92 -2.68 6.64 -20.43
C ASN A 92 -1.72 5.95 -19.44
N LEU A 93 -1.76 4.62 -19.38
CA LEU A 93 -0.92 3.84 -18.47
C LEU A 93 0.58 4.13 -18.70
N ASP A 94 1.28 4.61 -17.67
CA ASP A 94 2.73 4.69 -17.68
C ASP A 94 3.35 3.30 -17.54
N LEU A 95 3.69 2.69 -18.68
CA LEU A 95 4.29 1.36 -18.74
C LEU A 95 5.63 1.26 -18.02
N VAL A 96 6.44 2.33 -17.99
CA VAL A 96 7.75 2.30 -17.32
C VAL A 96 7.53 2.19 -15.81
N SER A 97 6.62 3.00 -15.29
CA SER A 97 6.30 3.01 -13.87
C SER A 97 5.56 1.74 -13.44
N TRP A 98 4.64 1.23 -14.27
CA TRP A 98 3.97 -0.06 -14.05
C TRP A 98 4.97 -1.23 -13.99
N ARG A 99 5.89 -1.33 -14.96
CA ARG A 99 6.97 -2.35 -14.94
C ARG A 99 7.78 -2.29 -13.66
N ARG A 100 8.12 -1.08 -13.19
CA ARG A 100 8.88 -0.90 -11.94
C ARG A 100 8.14 -1.44 -10.72
N VAL A 101 6.81 -1.30 -10.67
CA VAL A 101 6.00 -1.92 -9.61
C VAL A 101 6.14 -3.43 -9.68
N LEU A 102 5.90 -4.04 -10.84
CA LEU A 102 5.91 -5.50 -10.99
C LEU A 102 7.28 -6.12 -10.72
N VAL A 103 8.35 -5.56 -11.30
CA VAL A 103 9.73 -5.99 -11.03
C VAL A 103 10.10 -5.81 -9.57
N GLY A 104 9.68 -4.69 -8.96
CA GLY A 104 9.94 -4.43 -7.54
C GLY A 104 9.24 -5.42 -6.61
N MET A 105 8.16 -6.05 -7.09
CA MET A 105 7.46 -7.17 -6.44
C MET A 105 8.02 -8.55 -6.84
N GLU A 106 9.17 -8.58 -7.50
CA GLU A 106 9.87 -9.79 -7.96
C GLU A 106 9.05 -10.63 -8.94
N LEU A 107 8.19 -9.98 -9.74
CA LEU A 107 7.57 -10.61 -10.90
C LEU A 107 8.54 -10.57 -12.08
N VAL A 108 8.50 -11.62 -12.89
CA VAL A 108 9.34 -11.74 -14.09
C VAL A 108 8.56 -11.17 -15.27
N LEU A 109 9.23 -10.33 -16.07
CA LEU A 109 8.66 -9.73 -17.27
C LEU A 109 9.47 -10.24 -18.47
N GLU A 110 8.78 -10.78 -19.46
CA GLU A 110 9.34 -11.18 -20.75
C GLU A 110 8.78 -10.26 -21.83
N GLU A 111 9.67 -9.55 -22.51
CA GLU A 111 9.33 -8.53 -23.52
C GLU A 111 9.96 -8.89 -24.86
N PRO A 112 9.22 -8.83 -25.98
CA PRO A 112 9.81 -8.98 -27.31
C PRO A 112 10.57 -7.71 -27.71
N ASP A 113 11.70 -7.87 -28.41
CA ASP A 113 12.66 -6.82 -28.78
C ASP A 113 12.07 -5.62 -29.57
N THR A 114 10.88 -5.77 -30.13
CA THR A 114 10.32 -4.83 -31.13
C THR A 114 8.99 -4.21 -30.76
N ASN A 115 8.29 -4.69 -29.71
CA ASN A 115 6.95 -4.22 -29.40
C ASN A 115 6.78 -3.85 -27.92
N PHE A 116 6.56 -2.56 -27.66
CA PHE A 116 6.48 -1.97 -26.32
C PHE A 116 5.04 -1.85 -25.79
N GLU A 117 4.09 -2.57 -26.38
CA GLU A 117 2.71 -2.60 -25.90
C GLU A 117 2.55 -3.48 -24.66
N ILE A 118 1.62 -3.15 -23.76
CA ILE A 118 1.37 -4.00 -22.59
C ILE A 118 0.92 -5.43 -22.95
N ARG A 119 0.28 -5.61 -24.11
CA ARG A 119 -0.19 -6.92 -24.58
C ARG A 119 0.95 -7.84 -25.02
N SER A 120 2.11 -7.29 -25.35
CA SER A 120 3.29 -8.07 -25.70
C SER A 120 4.17 -8.41 -24.51
N ILE A 121 3.86 -7.90 -23.31
CA ILE A 121 4.63 -8.16 -22.09
C ILE A 121 4.00 -9.35 -21.37
N ALA A 122 4.70 -10.48 -21.33
CA ALA A 122 4.30 -11.60 -20.48
C ALA A 122 4.79 -11.36 -19.06
N VAL A 123 3.89 -11.50 -18.08
CA VAL A 123 4.19 -11.37 -16.66
C VAL A 123 4.07 -12.75 -16.03
N SER A 124 5.08 -13.19 -15.30
CA SER A 124 5.08 -14.49 -14.63
C SER A 124 5.60 -14.40 -13.20
N ILE A 125 5.28 -15.43 -12.42
CA ILE A 125 5.69 -15.56 -11.03
C ILE A 125 7.17 -15.97 -10.96
N GLY A 126 7.98 -15.15 -10.31
CA GLY A 126 9.37 -15.50 -9.99
C GLY A 126 9.48 -16.55 -8.88
N GLN A 127 10.63 -17.20 -8.80
CA GLN A 127 10.92 -18.13 -7.69
C GLN A 127 10.89 -17.44 -6.33
N SER A 128 11.44 -16.22 -6.25
CA SER A 128 11.55 -15.44 -5.02
C SER A 128 10.26 -14.74 -4.62
N THR A 129 9.29 -14.59 -5.53
CA THR A 129 8.02 -13.89 -5.29
C THR A 129 7.31 -14.45 -4.06
N ASN A 130 7.06 -13.59 -3.06
CA ASN A 130 6.43 -13.97 -1.81
C ASN A 130 4.96 -13.52 -1.75
N SER A 131 4.04 -14.46 -1.53
CA SER A 131 2.61 -14.18 -1.48
C SER A 131 2.24 -13.19 -0.38
N ARG A 132 2.86 -13.24 0.80
CA ARG A 132 2.58 -12.28 1.89
C ARG A 132 2.97 -10.85 1.52
N CYS A 133 4.05 -10.70 0.76
CA CYS A 133 4.49 -9.40 0.28
C CYS A 133 3.55 -8.86 -0.81
N LEU A 134 3.04 -9.72 -1.71
CA LEU A 134 1.99 -9.35 -2.67
C LEU A 134 0.70 -8.91 -1.95
N HIS A 135 0.27 -9.65 -0.92
CA HIS A 135 -0.85 -9.24 -0.07
C HIS A 135 -0.59 -7.90 0.64
N GLY A 136 0.65 -7.64 1.06
CA GLY A 136 1.06 -6.36 1.63
C GLY A 136 0.82 -5.20 0.66
N LEU A 137 1.22 -5.36 -0.60
CA LEU A 137 0.97 -4.36 -1.63
C LEU A 137 -0.53 -4.21 -1.92
N LEU A 138 -1.27 -5.32 -1.98
CA LEU A 138 -2.72 -5.30 -2.18
C LEU A 138 -3.44 -4.51 -1.09
N ILE A 139 -3.04 -4.67 0.17
CA ILE A 139 -3.58 -3.91 1.31
C ILE A 139 -3.30 -2.41 1.14
N LEU A 140 -2.08 -2.02 0.75
CA LEU A 140 -1.74 -0.62 0.51
C LEU A 140 -2.57 -0.02 -0.62
N LEU A 141 -2.73 -0.74 -1.73
CA LEU A 141 -3.51 -0.28 -2.88
C LEU A 141 -4.99 -0.11 -2.54
N LYS A 142 -5.60 -1.08 -1.84
CA LYS A 142 -6.98 -0.95 -1.36
C LYS A 142 -7.13 0.22 -0.40
N SER A 143 -6.18 0.39 0.51
CA SER A 143 -6.18 1.51 1.46
C SER A 143 -6.10 2.85 0.73
N LEU A 144 -5.29 2.97 -0.32
CA LEU A 144 -5.23 4.16 -1.18
C LEU A 144 -6.56 4.43 -1.88
N GLN A 145 -7.19 3.39 -2.43
CA GLN A 145 -8.48 3.51 -3.15
C GLN A 145 -9.62 3.99 -2.25
N GLU A 146 -9.56 3.66 -0.95
CA GLU A 146 -10.53 4.11 0.05
C GLU A 146 -10.30 5.56 0.50
N LEU A 147 -9.13 6.16 0.27
CA LEU A 147 -8.84 7.51 0.74
C LEU A 147 -9.64 8.58 0.00
N HIS A 148 -9.99 9.65 0.71
CA HIS A 148 -10.46 10.87 0.08
C HIS A 148 -9.38 11.45 -0.84
N TRP A 149 -9.79 12.09 -1.95
CA TRP A 149 -8.88 12.69 -2.93
C TRP A 149 -7.80 13.57 -2.30
N ASP A 150 -8.20 14.50 -1.43
CA ASP A 150 -7.26 15.42 -0.78
C ASP A 150 -6.23 14.69 0.10
N LEU A 151 -6.64 13.62 0.78
CA LEU A 151 -5.73 12.82 1.61
C LEU A 151 -4.74 12.06 0.74
N MET A 152 -5.21 11.49 -0.36
CA MET A 152 -4.37 10.79 -1.32
C MET A 152 -3.38 11.74 -2.01
N GLN A 153 -3.83 12.92 -2.42
CA GLN A 153 -2.96 13.98 -2.94
C GLN A 153 -1.89 14.36 -1.93
N MET A 154 -2.27 14.60 -0.67
CA MET A 154 -1.30 14.87 0.39
C MET A 154 -0.30 13.72 0.56
N VAL A 155 -0.73 12.46 0.60
CA VAL A 155 0.15 11.28 0.68
C VAL A 155 1.14 11.23 -0.50
N LEU A 156 0.69 11.57 -1.71
CA LEU A 156 1.50 11.52 -2.92
C LEU A 156 2.49 12.68 -3.04
N HIS A 157 2.24 13.79 -2.35
CA HIS A 157 3.05 15.01 -2.41
C HIS A 157 3.93 15.22 -1.18
N VAL A 158 3.55 14.65 -0.03
CA VAL A 158 4.30 14.79 1.21
C VAL A 158 5.68 14.13 1.08
N ASP A 159 6.72 14.85 1.48
CA ASP A 159 8.05 14.27 1.52
C ASP A 159 8.16 13.20 2.62
N LYS A 160 9.26 12.44 2.57
CA LYS A 160 9.49 11.32 3.48
C LYS A 160 9.54 11.77 4.95
N THR A 161 10.10 12.94 5.23
CA THR A 161 10.31 13.45 6.60
C THR A 161 8.98 13.85 7.20
N HIS A 162 8.24 14.73 6.52
CA HIS A 162 6.91 15.14 6.89
C HIS A 162 5.94 13.97 6.97
N GLY A 163 6.05 13.02 6.05
CA GLY A 163 5.28 11.78 6.04
C GLY A 163 5.51 10.89 7.25
N SER A 164 6.78 10.76 7.67
CA SER A 164 7.14 10.01 8.88
C SER A 164 6.63 10.70 10.13
N ILE A 165 6.78 12.02 10.23
CA ILE A 165 6.26 12.81 11.35
C ILE A 165 4.73 12.70 11.43
N LEU A 166 4.04 12.77 10.29
CA LEU A 166 2.60 12.60 10.22
C LEU A 166 2.19 11.20 10.71
N PHE A 167 2.89 10.15 10.27
CA PHE A 167 2.66 8.78 10.74
C PHE A 167 2.82 8.67 12.26
N GLU A 168 3.97 9.11 12.80
CA GLU A 168 4.25 9.06 14.24
C GLU A 168 3.19 9.84 15.05
N THR A 169 2.81 11.03 14.57
CA THR A 169 1.78 11.87 15.21
C THR A 169 0.41 11.19 15.20
N LEU A 170 0.04 10.50 14.11
CA LEU A 170 -1.22 9.76 14.02
C LEU A 170 -1.22 8.45 14.84
N THR A 171 -0.05 7.88 15.12
CA THR A 171 0.06 6.68 15.97
C THR A 171 0.15 6.98 17.47
N ASP A 172 0.61 8.17 17.86
CA ASP A 172 0.65 8.64 19.25
C ASP A 172 -0.75 9.10 19.70
N ILE A 173 -1.67 8.14 19.81
CA ILE A 173 -3.07 8.34 20.19
C ILE A 173 -3.22 8.27 21.72
N SER A 174 -2.33 8.92 22.47
CA SER A 174 -2.59 9.14 23.90
C SER A 174 -3.82 10.05 24.00
N MET A 175 -4.87 9.57 24.70
CA MET A 175 -6.22 10.14 24.66
C MET A 175 -6.22 11.66 24.89
N GLY A 176 -6.47 12.41 23.81
CA GLY A 176 -6.66 13.86 23.83
C GLY A 176 -5.43 14.66 24.22
N PHE A 177 -4.36 14.68 23.40
CA PHE A 177 -3.18 15.51 23.69
C PHE A 177 -2.54 16.19 22.47
N SER A 178 -1.78 17.24 22.81
CA SER A 178 -1.09 18.15 21.90
C SER A 178 0.02 17.45 21.13
N ILE A 179 0.20 17.86 19.88
CA ILE A 179 1.37 17.53 19.07
C ILE A 179 2.64 17.84 19.89
N GLN A 180 3.57 16.89 19.96
CA GLN A 180 4.85 17.10 20.64
C GLN A 180 5.53 18.38 20.09
N PRO A 181 6.11 19.25 20.94
CA PRO A 181 6.66 20.53 20.48
C PRO A 181 7.64 20.40 19.31
N MET A 182 8.42 19.31 19.28
CA MET A 182 9.37 19.04 18.20
C MET A 182 8.73 18.79 16.82
N TYR A 183 7.46 18.39 16.76
CA TYR A 183 6.73 18.15 15.51
C TYR A 183 5.85 19.33 15.08
N ILE A 184 5.64 20.33 15.94
CA ILE A 184 4.64 21.38 15.70
C ILE A 184 4.93 22.21 14.44
N GLY A 185 6.21 22.51 14.16
CA GLY A 185 6.62 23.24 12.96
C GLY A 185 6.35 22.47 11.67
N HIS A 186 6.62 21.16 11.68
CA HIS A 186 6.37 20.27 10.54
C HIS A 186 4.88 20.09 10.27
N ILE A 187 4.08 19.85 11.32
CA ILE A 187 2.62 19.76 11.19
C ILE A 187 2.04 21.11 10.73
N ARG A 188 2.62 22.24 11.16
CA ARG A 188 2.20 23.57 10.69
C ARG A 188 2.47 23.79 9.21
N ALA A 189 3.64 23.43 8.71
CA ALA A 189 3.94 23.48 7.29
C ALA A 189 2.93 22.61 6.50
N LEU A 190 2.73 21.36 6.91
CA LEU A 190 1.76 20.46 6.27
C LEU A 190 0.35 21.01 6.28
N TYR A 191 -0.08 21.62 7.38
CA TYR A 191 -1.41 22.21 7.49
C TYR A 191 -1.60 23.39 6.54
N GLN A 192 -0.58 24.22 6.35
CA GLN A 192 -0.63 25.35 5.42
C GLN A 192 -0.76 24.87 3.98
N ASP A 193 -0.02 23.82 3.62
CA ASP A 193 -0.01 23.28 2.26
C ASP A 193 -1.23 22.38 1.96
N ASN A 194 -1.77 21.70 2.97
CA ASN A 194 -2.79 20.66 2.83
C ASN A 194 -3.93 20.83 3.84
N THR A 195 -4.45 22.06 4.01
CA THR A 195 -5.42 22.40 5.06
C THR A 195 -6.63 21.47 5.10
N VAL A 196 -7.21 21.14 3.94
CA VAL A 196 -8.40 20.27 3.86
C VAL A 196 -8.08 18.86 4.36
N ALA A 197 -7.02 18.24 3.84
CA ALA A 197 -6.58 16.90 4.22
C ALA A 197 -6.24 16.82 5.72
N MET A 198 -5.52 17.82 6.25
CA MET A 198 -5.14 17.87 7.66
C MET A 198 -6.36 18.03 8.58
N ARG A 199 -7.39 18.81 8.17
CA ARG A 199 -8.67 18.89 8.90
C ARG A 199 -9.40 17.55 8.93
N VAL A 200 -9.40 16.82 7.82
CA VAL A 200 -10.00 15.47 7.76
C VAL A 200 -9.30 14.51 8.72
N LEU A 201 -7.99 14.67 8.91
CA LEU A 201 -7.19 13.94 9.90
C LEU A 201 -7.40 14.40 11.35
N GLY A 202 -8.25 15.40 11.57
CA GLY A 202 -8.54 15.93 12.90
C GLY A 202 -7.56 17.00 13.38
N PHE A 203 -6.68 17.53 12.52
CA PHE A 203 -5.89 18.71 12.84
C PHE A 203 -6.74 19.97 12.63
N TYR A 204 -6.92 20.77 13.67
CA TYR A 204 -7.67 22.02 13.62
C TYR A 204 -6.84 23.17 14.15
N ARG A 205 -6.97 24.31 13.48
CA ARG A 205 -6.41 25.59 13.93
C ARG A 205 -7.48 26.32 14.74
N ARG A 206 -7.17 26.65 16.00
CA ARG A 206 -8.11 27.34 16.89
C ARG A 206 -8.22 28.85 16.61
N SER A 207 -7.12 29.52 16.23
CA SER A 207 -7.12 30.92 15.76
C SER A 207 -6.02 31.22 14.72
N PRO A 208 -6.12 32.32 13.95
CA PRO A 208 -5.09 32.76 12.99
C PRO A 208 -3.72 33.08 13.60
N GLU A 209 -3.63 33.13 14.93
CA GLU A 209 -2.41 33.40 15.69
C GLU A 209 -2.01 32.21 16.59
N GLU A 210 -2.92 31.25 16.79
CA GLU A 210 -2.77 30.12 17.72
C GLU A 210 -2.14 28.85 17.11
N GLU A 211 -1.80 27.95 18.03
CA GLU A 211 -1.25 26.62 17.78
C GLU A 211 -2.24 25.68 17.07
N ILE A 212 -1.68 24.74 16.30
CA ILE A 212 -2.46 23.67 15.68
C ILE A 212 -2.74 22.63 16.75
N THR A 213 -4.00 22.27 16.88
CA THR A 213 -4.45 21.23 17.80
C THR A 213 -4.85 19.99 17.02
N TRP A 214 -4.54 18.83 17.56
CA TRP A 214 -5.04 17.57 17.02
C TRP A 214 -6.24 17.10 17.84
N THR A 215 -7.22 16.57 17.15
CA THR A 215 -8.43 15.98 17.72
C THR A 215 -8.65 14.65 17.03
N GLN A 216 -9.12 13.67 17.78
CA GLN A 216 -9.45 12.39 17.18
C GLN A 216 -10.65 12.57 16.24
N PRO A 217 -10.60 12.09 14.99
CA PRO A 217 -11.77 12.08 14.12
C PRO A 217 -12.89 11.27 14.79
N GLU A 218 -14.02 11.91 15.10
CA GLU A 218 -15.16 11.29 15.81
C GLU A 218 -15.75 10.07 15.10
N ARG A 219 -15.43 9.90 13.82
CA ARG A 219 -15.84 8.80 12.97
C ARG A 219 -14.73 8.55 11.95
N ARG A 220 -14.28 7.29 11.76
CA ARG A 220 -14.01 6.63 10.46
C ARG A 220 -12.74 5.76 10.39
N ASP A 221 -12.84 4.77 9.50
CA ASP A 221 -11.77 3.90 8.99
C ASP A 221 -10.59 4.65 8.35
N TYR A 222 -10.77 5.92 7.92
CA TYR A 222 -9.72 6.66 7.20
C TYR A 222 -8.41 6.77 7.99
N THR A 223 -8.43 7.00 9.31
CA THR A 223 -7.19 7.07 10.09
C THR A 223 -6.40 5.78 9.96
N ARG A 224 -7.07 4.62 10.00
CA ARG A 224 -6.45 3.32 9.83
C ARG A 224 -5.92 3.12 8.40
N SER A 225 -6.73 3.44 7.38
CA SER A 225 -6.30 3.34 5.97
C SER A 225 -5.12 4.26 5.67
N ILE A 226 -5.11 5.48 6.23
CA ILE A 226 -4.00 6.43 6.11
C ILE A 226 -2.76 5.89 6.82
N LEU A 227 -2.87 5.43 8.08
CA LEU A 227 -1.74 4.85 8.80
C LEU A 227 -1.12 3.68 8.04
N CYS A 228 -1.95 2.82 7.44
CA CYS A 228 -1.52 1.75 6.57
C CYS A 228 -0.72 2.28 5.36
N VAL A 229 -1.26 3.28 4.66
CA VAL A 229 -0.63 3.93 3.51
C VAL A 229 0.68 4.62 3.89
N LEU A 230 0.71 5.43 4.95
CA LEU A 230 1.92 6.12 5.41
C LEU A 230 3.01 5.11 5.81
N ARG A 231 2.64 4.02 6.50
CA ARG A 231 3.57 2.94 6.85
C ARG A 231 4.19 2.32 5.60
N GLY A 232 3.40 2.03 4.57
CA GLY A 232 3.88 1.42 3.33
C GLY A 232 4.66 2.36 2.42
N LEU A 233 4.15 3.57 2.23
CA LEU A 233 4.62 4.51 1.21
C LEU A 233 5.61 5.54 1.69
N LEU A 234 5.71 5.79 3.00
CA LEU A 234 6.54 6.87 3.54
C LEU A 234 7.62 6.36 4.49
N ARG A 235 7.37 5.27 5.23
CA ARG A 235 8.38 4.69 6.12
C ARG A 235 9.64 4.24 5.36
N ALA A 236 10.81 4.46 5.95
CA ALA A 236 12.06 3.93 5.39
C ALA A 236 12.02 2.39 5.38
N PRO A 237 12.65 1.72 4.40
CA PRO A 237 12.97 0.30 4.56
C PRO A 237 13.77 0.12 5.85
N ALA A 238 13.41 -0.87 6.66
CA ALA A 238 14.19 -1.18 7.87
C ALA A 238 15.65 -1.48 7.48
N GLY A 239 16.61 -0.90 8.20
CA GLY A 239 18.05 -1.11 7.95
C GLY A 239 18.76 0.00 7.17
N VAL A 240 18.04 1.00 6.64
CA VAL A 240 18.67 2.22 6.11
C VAL A 240 18.62 3.30 7.18
N GLN A 241 19.68 3.40 8.00
CA GLN A 241 19.91 4.64 8.74
C GLN A 241 19.97 5.76 7.70
N ALA A 242 19.06 6.73 7.81
CA ALA A 242 19.13 7.92 6.99
C ALA A 242 20.42 8.64 7.36
N SER A 243 21.41 8.63 6.47
CA SER A 243 22.55 9.52 6.58
C SER A 243 22.01 10.96 6.54
N SER A 244 22.05 11.60 7.71
CA SER A 244 21.84 13.03 7.92
C SER A 244 22.73 13.88 7.03
#